data_AF-A0A2M9D6J5-F1
#
_entry.id   AF-A0A2M9D6J5-F1
#
_cell.length_a   1.000
_cell.length_b   1.000
_cell.length_c   1.000
_cell.angle_alpha   90.00
_cell.angle_beta   90.00
_cell.angle_gamma   90.00
#
_symmetry.space_group_name_H-M   'P 1'
#
loop_
_entity.id
_entity.type
_entity.pdbx_description
1 polymer ?
#
loop_
_entity_poly.entity_id
_entity_poly.type
_entity_poly.pdbx_seq_one_letter_code
_entity_poly.pdbx_strand_id
1 'polypeptide(L)'
;MVESAASTQLRRGVVGPCILALLSTGPRFGLQIVRELNDVGQLLTSQGTVYPLLSRLQEAGQVSSHWEVSDTERPRRYYSLTDVGRRDLELFREDWRQFSGSVGTLLQTIPSSSSESEQS
;
A
#
# COMPACT_ATOMS: atom_id res chain seq x y z
N MET A 1 21.94 -2.51 2.25
CA MET A 1 21.44 -1.78 3.43
C MET A 1 20.53 -2.71 4.20
N VAL A 2 20.81 -2.95 5.48
CA VAL A 2 19.91 -3.74 6.33
C VAL A 2 18.73 -2.86 6.68
N GLU A 3 17.54 -3.39 6.48
CA GLU A 3 16.32 -2.69 6.75
C GLU A 3 15.86 -2.85 8.19
N SER A 4 15.34 -1.78 8.80
CA SER A 4 14.79 -1.88 10.15
C SER A 4 13.50 -2.72 10.17
N ALA A 5 13.29 -3.44 11.25
CA ALA A 5 12.04 -4.19 11.47
C ALA A 5 10.81 -3.28 11.41
N ALA A 6 10.94 -2.05 11.91
CA ALA A 6 9.89 -1.03 11.85
C ALA A 6 9.51 -0.66 10.41
N SER A 7 10.51 -0.43 9.53
CA SER A 7 10.29 -0.13 8.11
C SER A 7 9.55 -1.27 7.39
N THR A 8 9.93 -2.52 7.68
CA THR A 8 9.27 -3.70 7.11
C THR A 8 7.79 -3.79 7.52
N GLN A 9 7.49 -3.57 8.80
CA GLN A 9 6.12 -3.61 9.31
C GLN A 9 5.27 -2.46 8.75
N LEU A 10 5.84 -1.26 8.68
CA LEU A 10 5.16 -0.09 8.12
C LEU A 10 4.71 -0.38 6.68
N ARG A 11 5.62 -0.93 5.86
CA ARG A 11 5.26 -1.30 4.49
C ARG A 11 4.17 -2.34 4.42
N ARG A 12 4.27 -3.42 5.20
CA ARG A 12 3.22 -4.45 5.21
C ARG A 12 1.85 -3.86 5.59
N GLY A 13 1.83 -2.89 6.51
CA GLY A 13 0.61 -2.20 6.92
C GLY A 13 -0.02 -1.32 5.83
N VAL A 14 0.79 -0.67 4.98
CA VAL A 14 0.28 0.29 3.98
C VAL A 14 -0.02 -0.30 2.60
N VAL A 15 0.44 -1.52 2.28
CA VAL A 15 0.20 -2.11 0.94
C VAL A 15 -1.29 -2.26 0.64
N GLY A 16 -2.13 -2.61 1.62
CA GLY A 16 -3.58 -2.74 1.43
C GLY A 16 -4.22 -1.43 0.96
N PRO A 17 -4.07 -0.34 1.74
CA PRO A 17 -4.49 0.99 1.30
C PRO A 17 -3.88 1.46 -0.03
N CYS A 18 -2.62 1.10 -0.34
CA CYS A 18 -2.03 1.39 -1.65
C CYS A 18 -2.79 0.68 -2.79
N ILE A 19 -3.24 -0.56 -2.60
CA ILE A 19 -4.08 -1.25 -3.59
C ILE A 19 -5.41 -0.52 -3.76
N LEU A 20 -6.06 -0.11 -2.66
CA LEU A 20 -7.32 0.67 -2.73
C LEU A 20 -7.10 1.98 -3.48
N ALA A 21 -5.98 2.67 -3.21
CA ALA A 21 -5.61 3.90 -3.89
C ALA A 21 -5.42 3.71 -5.40
N LEU A 22 -4.73 2.64 -5.83
CA LEU A 22 -4.63 2.30 -7.25
C LEU A 22 -6.02 2.09 -7.85
N LEU A 23 -6.82 1.20 -7.26
CA LEU A 23 -8.16 0.87 -7.76
C LEU A 23 -9.14 2.05 -7.77
N SER A 24 -8.90 3.11 -6.98
CA SER A 24 -9.70 4.34 -7.00
C SER A 24 -9.65 5.08 -8.34
N THR A 25 -8.61 4.84 -9.15
CA THR A 25 -8.44 5.44 -10.49
C THR A 25 -9.03 4.57 -11.61
N GLY A 26 -9.50 3.37 -11.29
CA GLY A 26 -10.15 2.46 -12.24
C GLY A 26 -9.81 0.98 -12.02
N PRO A 27 -10.59 0.07 -12.64
CA PRO A 27 -10.38 -1.36 -12.54
C PRO A 27 -9.00 -1.80 -13.05
N ARG A 28 -8.39 -2.79 -12.40
CA ARG A 28 -7.08 -3.35 -12.80
C ARG A 28 -7.09 -4.86 -12.70
N PHE A 29 -6.39 -5.53 -13.60
CA PHE A 29 -6.13 -6.96 -13.44
C PHE A 29 -5.00 -7.20 -12.43
N GLY A 30 -5.03 -8.34 -11.74
CA GLY A 30 -4.15 -8.59 -10.59
C GLY A 30 -2.66 -8.36 -10.84
N LEU A 31 -2.13 -8.76 -12.00
CA LEU A 31 -0.73 -8.53 -12.37
C LEU A 31 -0.41 -7.06 -12.64
N GLN A 32 -1.36 -6.26 -13.11
CA GLN A 32 -1.17 -4.82 -13.28
C GLN A 32 -1.00 -4.14 -11.92
N ILE A 33 -1.77 -4.53 -10.91
CA ILE A 33 -1.63 -4.05 -9.53
C ILE A 33 -0.22 -4.35 -9.01
N VAL A 34 0.27 -5.58 -9.20
CA VAL A 34 1.63 -5.97 -8.80
C VAL A 34 2.69 -5.09 -9.47
N ARG A 35 2.56 -4.83 -10.78
CA ARG A 35 3.52 -4.00 -11.53
C ARG A 35 3.51 -2.56 -11.05
N GLU A 36 2.33 -1.93 -11.00
CA GLU A 36 2.19 -0.53 -10.59
C GLU A 36 2.66 -0.30 -9.14
N LEU A 37 2.42 -1.25 -8.21
CA LEU A 37 2.95 -1.14 -6.85
C LEU A 37 4.49 -1.17 -6.80
N ASN A 38 5.13 -1.97 -7.67
CA ASN A 38 6.59 -2.03 -7.75
C ASN A 38 7.18 -0.79 -8.44
N ASP A 39 6.47 -0.19 -9.40
CA ASP A 39 6.92 1.01 -10.11
C ASP A 39 6.96 2.26 -9.21
N VAL A 40 6.08 2.33 -8.20
CA VAL A 40 6.02 3.44 -7.22
C VAL A 40 7.20 3.40 -6.22
N GLY A 41 7.92 2.28 -6.12
CA GLY A 41 9.18 2.19 -5.37
C GLY A 41 9.26 1.02 -4.39
N GLN A 42 9.79 1.27 -3.19
CA GLN A 42 10.17 0.23 -2.21
C GLN A 42 9.02 -0.52 -1.54
N LEU A 43 7.79 -0.44 -2.07
CA LEU A 43 6.70 -1.33 -1.70
C LEU A 43 7.08 -2.74 -2.17
N LEU A 44 7.83 -3.48 -1.34
CA LEU A 44 8.27 -4.85 -1.59
C LEU A 44 7.06 -5.77 -1.78
N THR A 45 6.53 -5.82 -3.01
CA THR A 45 5.27 -6.50 -3.28
C THR A 45 5.46 -7.54 -4.37
N SER A 46 5.58 -8.80 -3.94
CA SER A 46 5.55 -9.96 -4.85
C SER A 46 4.11 -10.38 -5.12
N GLN A 47 3.91 -11.21 -6.15
CA GLN A 47 2.61 -11.85 -6.39
C GLN A 47 2.12 -12.63 -5.15
N GLY A 48 3.05 -13.28 -4.42
CA GLY A 48 2.75 -14.01 -3.19
C GLY A 48 2.27 -13.12 -2.03
N THR A 49 2.49 -11.80 -2.11
CA THR A 49 1.96 -10.82 -1.16
C THR A 49 0.64 -10.22 -1.65
N VAL A 50 0.59 -9.83 -2.94
CA VAL A 50 -0.57 -9.11 -3.49
C VAL A 50 -1.82 -9.98 -3.54
N TYR A 51 -1.75 -11.22 -4.03
CA TYR A 51 -2.96 -12.03 -4.21
C TYR A 51 -3.66 -12.40 -2.89
N PRO A 52 -2.95 -12.86 -1.84
CA PRO A 52 -3.59 -13.07 -0.54
C PRO A 52 -4.18 -11.79 0.05
N LEU A 53 -3.57 -10.64 -0.20
CA LEU A 53 -4.09 -9.36 0.27
C LEU A 53 -5.35 -8.96 -0.50
N LEU A 54 -5.37 -9.15 -1.83
CA LEU A 54 -6.57 -8.96 -2.63
C LEU A 54 -7.72 -9.83 -2.10
N SER A 55 -7.47 -11.11 -1.81
CA SER A 55 -8.49 -11.97 -1.19
C SER A 55 -9.04 -11.39 0.11
N ARG A 56 -8.18 -10.91 1.02
CA ARG A 56 -8.61 -10.27 2.27
C ARG A 56 -9.43 -9.00 2.03
N LEU A 57 -9.00 -8.14 1.10
CA LEU A 57 -9.75 -6.93 0.75
C LEU A 57 -11.12 -7.26 0.14
N GLN A 58 -11.24 -8.38 -0.57
CA GLN A 58 -12.52 -8.88 -1.06
C GLN A 58 -13.41 -9.43 0.05
N GLU A 59 -12.85 -10.22 0.96
CA GLU A 59 -13.55 -10.74 2.15
C GLU A 59 -14.07 -9.59 3.04
N ALA A 60 -13.30 -8.50 3.14
CA ALA A 60 -13.70 -7.27 3.82
C ALA A 60 -14.70 -6.41 3.03
N GLY A 61 -15.07 -6.79 1.80
CA GLY A 61 -16.00 -6.05 0.94
C GLY A 61 -15.43 -4.75 0.36
N GLN A 62 -14.13 -4.48 0.51
CA GLN A 62 -13.46 -3.27 0.05
C GLN A 62 -13.17 -3.29 -1.46
N VAL A 63 -13.05 -4.50 -2.02
CA VAL A 63 -12.76 -4.73 -3.44
C VAL A 63 -13.72 -5.78 -3.98
N SER A 64 -14.23 -5.57 -5.18
CA SER A 64 -14.95 -6.59 -5.94
C SER A 64 -14.05 -7.15 -7.05
N SER A 65 -14.37 -8.34 -7.54
CA SER A 65 -13.66 -8.92 -8.69
C SER A 65 -14.62 -9.50 -9.71
N HIS A 66 -14.28 -9.36 -10.99
CA HIS A 66 -14.96 -10.07 -12.06
C HIS A 66 -13.94 -10.74 -12.98
N TRP A 67 -14.36 -11.85 -13.60
CA TRP A 67 -13.58 -12.48 -14.66
C TRP A 67 -13.96 -11.82 -15.98
N GLU A 68 -12.97 -11.37 -16.72
CA GLU A 68 -13.10 -11.02 -18.13
C GLU A 68 -12.59 -12.20 -18.95
N VAL A 69 -13.52 -12.83 -19.68
CA VAL A 69 -13.23 -13.90 -20.62
C VAL A 69 -13.28 -13.28 -22.00
N SER A 70 -12.19 -13.39 -22.76
CA SER A 70 -12.23 -13.14 -24.20
C SER A 70 -12.15 -14.49 -24.91
N ASP A 71 -12.79 -14.59 -26.07
CA ASP A 71 -12.89 -15.85 -26.84
C ASP A 71 -11.52 -16.42 -27.28
N THR A 72 -10.45 -15.63 -27.18
CA THR A 72 -9.10 -15.99 -27.65
C THR A 72 -7.98 -15.81 -26.63
N GLU A 73 -8.24 -15.27 -25.43
CA GLU A 73 -7.20 -15.05 -24.41
C GLU A 73 -7.48 -15.76 -23.08
N ARG A 74 -6.41 -16.00 -22.32
CA ARG A 74 -6.50 -16.53 -20.96
C ARG A 74 -7.38 -15.61 -20.11
N PRO A 75 -8.37 -16.16 -19.37
CA PRO A 75 -9.22 -15.37 -18.49
C PRO A 75 -8.42 -14.47 -17.55
N ARG A 76 -8.80 -13.19 -17.46
CA ARG A 76 -8.16 -12.21 -16.57
C ARG A 76 -9.14 -11.85 -15.47
N ARG A 77 -8.65 -11.86 -14.23
CA ARG A 77 -9.42 -11.38 -13.08
C ARG A 77 -9.13 -9.91 -12.85
N TYR A 78 -10.17 -9.09 -13.01
CA TYR A 78 -10.14 -7.66 -12.71
C TYR A 78 -10.68 -7.40 -11.33
N TYR A 79 -10.13 -6.38 -10.71
CA TYR A 79 -10.49 -5.89 -9.40
C TYR A 79 -10.99 -4.46 -9.51
N SER A 80 -12.04 -4.13 -8.77
CA SER A 80 -12.63 -2.80 -8.73
C SER A 80 -12.85 -2.37 -7.29
N LEU A 81 -12.68 -1.07 -7.03
CA LEU A 81 -12.94 -0.50 -5.72
C LEU A 81 -14.46 -0.44 -5.45
N THR A 82 -14.89 -0.84 -4.25
CA THR A 82 -16.29 -0.69 -3.81
C THR A 82 -16.49 0.61 -3.05
N ASP A 83 -17.73 0.95 -2.71
CA ASP A 83 -18.01 2.11 -1.86
C ASP A 83 -17.42 1.96 -0.44
N VAL A 84 -17.39 0.74 0.10
CA VAL A 84 -16.73 0.42 1.37
C VAL A 84 -15.23 0.70 1.25
N GLY A 85 -14.58 0.17 0.21
CA GLY A 85 -13.15 0.40 -0.02
C GLY A 85 -12.81 1.87 -0.26
N ARG A 86 -13.70 2.63 -0.92
CA ARG A 86 -13.54 4.08 -1.10
C ARG A 86 -13.59 4.83 0.23
N ARG A 87 -14.52 4.49 1.11
CA ARG A 87 -14.63 5.09 2.44
C ARG A 87 -13.41 4.79 3.29
N ASP A 88 -12.96 3.53 3.28
CA ASP A 88 -11.78 3.11 4.03
C ASP A 88 -10.49 3.76 3.52
N LEU A 89 -10.37 3.93 2.20
CA LEU A 89 -9.26 4.67 1.60
C LEU A 89 -9.22 6.13 2.08
N GLU A 90 -10.37 6.79 2.17
CA GLU A 90 -10.42 8.18 2.61
C GLU A 90 -10.09 8.32 4.09
N LEU A 91 -10.59 7.41 4.94
CA LEU A 91 -10.20 7.34 6.34
C LEU A 91 -8.68 7.12 6.48
N PHE A 92 -8.12 6.18 5.73
CA PHE A 92 -6.69 5.92 5.76
C PHE A 92 -5.86 7.14 5.32
N ARG A 93 -6.32 7.92 4.33
CA ARG A 93 -5.63 9.14 3.90
C ARG A 93 -5.52 10.16 5.03
N GLU A 94 -6.60 10.34 5.78
CA GLU A 94 -6.62 11.22 6.95
C GLU A 94 -5.65 10.71 8.03
N ASP A 95 -5.80 9.44 8.41
CA ASP A 95 -4.97 8.80 9.44
C ASP A 95 -3.49 8.85 9.09
N TRP A 96 -3.14 8.54 7.83
CA TRP A 96 -1.77 8.59 7.35
C TRP A 96 -1.18 9.99 7.43
N ARG A 97 -1.94 11.01 7.01
CA ARG A 97 -1.48 12.40 7.05
C ARG A 97 -1.17 12.83 8.49
N GLN A 98 -2.05 12.50 9.44
CA GLN A 98 -1.85 12.84 10.85
C GLN A 98 -0.67 12.07 11.46
N PHE A 99 -0.61 10.75 11.24
CA PHE A 99 0.42 9.89 11.77
C PHE A 99 1.81 10.23 11.23
N SER A 100 1.96 10.26 9.90
CA SER A 100 3.25 10.55 9.26
C SER A 100 3.75 11.96 9.58
N GLY A 101 2.85 12.94 9.68
CA GLY A 101 3.17 14.30 10.13
C GLY A 101 3.71 14.30 11.56
N SER A 102 3.00 13.66 12.49
CA SER A 102 3.40 13.62 13.91
C SER A 102 4.75 12.93 14.12
N VAL A 103 4.97 11.80 13.45
CA VAL A 103 6.26 11.08 13.46
C VAL A 103 7.37 11.93 12.86
N GLY A 104 7.10 12.57 11.70
CA GLY A 104 8.06 13.44 11.04
C GLY A 104 8.47 14.63 11.92
N THR A 105 7.51 15.30 12.55
CA THR A 105 7.77 16.39 13.51
C THR A 105 8.60 15.90 14.69
N LEU A 106 8.26 14.76 15.29
CA LEU A 106 9.01 14.23 16.43
C LEU A 106 10.47 13.92 16.07
N LEU A 107 10.71 13.29 14.92
CA LEU A 107 12.06 12.96 14.44
C LEU A 107 12.90 14.19 14.06
N GLN A 108 12.27 15.30 13.70
CA GLN A 108 12.96 16.57 13.42
C GLN A 108 13.20 17.40 14.68
N THR A 109 12.32 17.30 15.68
CA THR A 109 12.37 18.13 16.89
C THR A 109 13.38 17.59 17.92
N ILE A 110 13.61 16.28 17.93
CA ILE A 110 14.61 15.67 18.81
C ILE A 110 15.94 15.58 18.03
N PRO A 111 16.94 16.42 18.33
CA PRO A 111 18.23 16.32 17.67
C PRO A 111 18.85 14.95 17.96
N SER A 112 19.30 14.28 16.91
CA SER A 112 20.13 13.08 17.03
C SER A 112 21.37 13.45 17.83
N SER A 113 21.58 12.84 18.99
CA SER A 113 22.79 12.98 19.80
C SER A 113 24.00 12.46 19.00
N SER A 114 24.55 13.29 18.12
CA SER A 114 25.71 12.98 17.28
C SER A 114 26.56 14.22 16.98
N SER A 115 26.41 15.28 17.78
CA SER A 115 27.25 16.48 17.70
C SER A 115 27.48 17.05 19.09
N GLU A 116 28.16 16.28 19.95
CA GLU A 116 28.68 16.74 21.24
C GLU A 116 30.03 16.06 21.51
N SER A 117 30.99 16.24 20.59
CA SER A 117 32.38 15.88 20.82
C SER A 117 33.30 16.51 19.77
N GLU A 118 33.35 17.85 19.72
CA GLU A 118 34.43 18.59 19.05
C GLU A 118 34.45 20.05 19.55
N GLN A 119 34.86 20.23 20.81
CA GLN A 119 35.46 21.46 21.34
C GLN A 119 35.89 21.25 22.80
N SER A 120 37.11 20.71 22.99
CA SER A 120 38.04 21.06 24.08
C SER A 120 39.42 20.54 23.74
#